data_AF-A0A150PQV8-F1
#
_entry.id   AF-A0A150PQV8-F1
#
_cell.length_a   1.000
_cell.length_b   1.000
_cell.length_c   1.000
_cell.angle_alpha   90.00
_cell.angle_beta   90.00
_cell.angle_gamma   90.00
#
_symmetry.space_group_name_H-M   'P 1'
#
loop_
_entity.id
_entity.type
_entity.pdbx_description
1 polymer ?
#
loop_
_entity_poly.entity_id
_entity_poly.type
_entity_poly.pdbx_seq_one_letter_code
_entity_poly.pdbx_strand_id
1 'polypeptide(L)'
;MTTRTLNPTLTASSATTARAIAATLLAALGVITSGCGSDAGPATPQDSTPECTGGVLEADLQAEPLSGPGVDPATGALRPAPEGSSYTISSTYGIPRPGDAVMQRYVQMFGAIQAQLASQRGLVAMQLAQSPSCGSGRTLAVWESTEAMYDFVMSPAHLEAMNAADELLQPNYAVTHWETARADEMTLEEGVRRIKTSEAAAR
;
A
#
# COMPACT_ATOMS: atom_id res chain seq x y z
N MET A 1 15.45 35.29 -37.39
CA MET A 1 16.36 35.60 -36.27
C MET A 1 15.60 36.56 -35.38
N THR A 2 14.89 36.02 -34.39
CA THR A 2 13.90 36.78 -33.60
C THR A 2 14.01 36.29 -32.17
N THR A 3 14.59 37.14 -31.32
CA THR A 3 14.89 36.92 -29.91
C THR A 3 13.61 36.99 -29.08
N ARG A 4 13.31 35.93 -28.31
CA ARG A 4 12.25 35.92 -27.29
C ARG A 4 12.89 36.00 -25.91
N THR A 5 12.66 37.14 -25.26
CA THR A 5 13.04 37.49 -23.89
C THR A 5 12.08 36.83 -22.91
N LEU A 6 12.59 36.10 -21.91
CA LEU A 6 11.81 35.61 -20.77
C LEU A 6 12.21 36.41 -19.52
N ASN A 7 11.24 37.10 -18.92
CA ASN A 7 11.37 37.77 -17.63
C ASN A 7 11.26 36.74 -16.49
N PRO A 8 12.15 36.78 -15.49
CA PRO A 8 12.02 36.03 -14.24
C PRO A 8 11.49 36.93 -13.12
N THR A 9 10.38 36.58 -12.46
CA THR A 9 10.11 37.13 -11.11
C THR A 9 8.97 36.38 -10.41
N LEU A 10 9.18 36.14 -9.11
CA LEU A 10 8.26 35.87 -7.98
C LEU A 10 8.95 34.85 -7.06
N THR A 11 10.04 35.22 -6.39
CA THR A 11 10.11 35.94 -5.10
C THR A 11 9.34 35.25 -3.97
N ALA A 12 10.11 34.57 -3.10
CA ALA A 12 9.68 34.06 -1.82
C ALA A 12 9.29 35.21 -0.86
N SER A 13 8.34 34.95 0.05
CA SER A 13 8.16 35.76 1.26
C SER A 13 7.74 34.87 2.41
N SER A 14 8.64 34.76 3.38
CA SER A 14 8.41 34.29 4.73
C SER A 14 7.65 35.36 5.52
N ALA A 15 6.68 34.97 6.34
CA ALA A 15 6.15 35.82 7.40
C ALA A 15 5.91 34.99 8.68
N THR A 16 6.89 35.09 9.56
CA THR A 16 6.87 34.69 10.96
C THR A 16 5.80 35.48 11.70
N THR A 17 4.94 34.82 12.48
CA THR A 17 4.15 35.51 13.53
C THR A 17 4.39 34.81 14.86
N ALA A 18 4.74 35.61 15.86
CA ALA A 18 5.20 35.20 17.17
C ALA A 18 4.27 35.70 18.27
N ARG A 19 4.23 34.95 19.38
CA ARG A 19 3.79 35.31 20.76
C ARG A 19 2.26 35.40 20.94
N ALA A 20 1.64 34.98 22.05
CA ALA A 20 2.08 35.07 23.44
C ALA A 20 1.26 34.16 24.41
N ILE A 21 1.95 33.69 25.45
CA ILE A 21 1.62 33.70 26.90
C ILE A 21 0.24 33.17 27.37
N ALA A 22 0.24 32.11 28.19
CA ALA A 22 -0.09 32.20 29.64
C ALA A 22 -0.09 30.82 30.31
N ALA A 23 0.62 30.73 31.43
CA ALA A 23 0.66 29.60 32.35
C ALA A 23 -0.42 29.75 33.45
N THR A 24 -1.06 28.64 33.82
CA THR A 24 -1.77 28.45 35.12
C THR A 24 -1.71 26.94 35.41
N LEU A 25 -0.87 26.37 36.29
CA LEU A 25 -0.77 26.35 37.77
C LEU A 25 -1.92 25.60 38.51
N LEU A 26 -1.48 24.66 39.38
CA LEU A 26 -2.15 23.88 40.43
C LEU A 26 -2.98 22.66 40.00
N ALA A 27 -2.57 21.41 40.25
CA ALA A 27 -2.30 20.69 41.51
C ALA A 27 -3.56 20.27 42.28
N ALA A 28 -3.86 18.97 42.28
CA ALA A 28 -4.65 18.30 43.31
C ALA A 28 -4.16 16.86 43.53
N LEU A 29 -3.63 16.65 44.73
CA LEU A 29 -3.30 15.39 45.38
C LEU A 29 -4.59 14.65 45.83
N GLY A 30 -4.48 13.32 45.95
CA GLY A 30 -5.38 12.45 46.72
C GLY A 30 -6.14 11.46 45.83
N VAL A 31 -6.20 10.15 46.07
CA VAL A 31 -6.19 9.40 47.33
C VAL A 31 -5.62 8.00 47.08
N ILE A 32 -4.86 7.51 48.06
CA ILE A 32 -4.31 6.17 48.16
C ILE A 32 -5.44 5.21 48.58
N THR A 33 -5.76 4.22 47.75
CA THR A 33 -6.45 3.01 48.21
C THR A 33 -5.56 1.80 47.95
N SER A 34 -5.01 1.29 49.03
CA SER A 34 -4.28 0.03 49.12
C SER A 34 -5.21 -1.14 48.75
N GLY A 35 -5.00 -1.72 47.57
CA GLY A 35 -5.51 -3.03 47.18
C GLY A 35 -4.35 -3.99 47.02
N CYS A 36 -4.12 -4.80 48.05
CA CYS A 36 -3.13 -5.88 48.06
C CYS A 36 -3.67 -7.03 47.18
N GLY A 37 -2.94 -7.37 46.11
CA GLY A 37 -3.26 -8.47 45.21
C GLY A 37 -2.04 -8.76 44.33
N SER A 38 -1.03 -9.37 44.95
CA SER A 38 0.24 -9.74 44.34
C SER A 38 0.07 -10.94 43.40
N ASP A 39 0.16 -10.69 42.10
CA ASP A 39 0.83 -11.56 41.12
C ASP A 39 1.03 -10.78 39.81
N ALA A 40 1.75 -9.65 39.91
CA ALA A 40 2.31 -8.98 38.74
C ALA A 40 3.74 -9.49 38.57
N GLY A 41 3.89 -10.66 37.95
CA GLY A 41 5.15 -11.01 37.32
C GLY A 41 5.56 -9.89 36.37
N PRO A 42 6.87 -9.59 36.21
CA PRO A 42 7.30 -8.61 35.24
C PRO A 42 6.71 -9.01 33.88
N ALA A 43 5.83 -8.17 33.34
CA ALA A 43 5.40 -8.32 31.96
C ALA A 43 6.65 -8.13 31.12
N THR A 44 7.25 -9.26 30.71
CA THR A 44 8.31 -9.27 29.72
C THR A 44 7.78 -8.44 28.55
N PRO A 45 8.43 -7.33 28.17
CA PRO A 45 8.08 -6.63 26.96
C PRO A 45 8.08 -7.68 25.85
N GLN A 46 6.92 -7.99 25.28
CA GLN A 46 6.90 -8.76 24.05
C GLN A 46 7.58 -7.87 23.04
N ASP A 47 8.86 -8.15 22.76
CA ASP A 47 9.52 -7.79 21.52
C ASP A 47 8.71 -8.47 20.40
N SER A 48 7.58 -7.88 20.05
CA SER A 48 6.80 -8.29 18.89
C SER A 48 7.57 -7.77 17.68
N THR A 49 8.54 -8.56 17.22
CA THR A 49 9.08 -8.41 15.89
C THR A 49 7.88 -8.25 14.94
N PRO A 50 7.82 -7.19 14.11
CA PRO A 50 6.70 -6.98 13.21
C PRO A 50 6.45 -8.25 12.40
N GLU A 51 5.21 -8.76 12.42
CA GLU A 51 4.86 -9.91 11.61
C GLU A 51 4.71 -9.44 10.16
N CYS A 52 5.78 -9.60 9.39
CA CYS A 52 5.80 -9.27 7.97
C CYS A 52 5.18 -10.42 7.16
N THR A 53 3.85 -10.45 7.09
CA THR A 53 3.07 -11.42 6.31
C THR A 53 2.01 -10.72 5.47
N GLY A 54 1.55 -11.37 4.40
CA GLY A 54 0.54 -10.77 3.52
C GLY A 54 -0.79 -10.47 4.22
N GLY A 55 -1.12 -11.26 5.24
CA GLY A 55 -2.33 -11.14 6.07
C GLY A 55 -2.28 -10.12 7.20
N VAL A 56 -1.20 -9.34 7.34
CA VAL A 56 -1.05 -8.27 8.35
C VAL A 56 -0.71 -6.95 7.66
N LEU A 57 -1.45 -5.88 7.97
CA LEU A 57 -1.14 -4.55 7.47
C LEU A 57 0.01 -3.96 8.30
N GLU A 58 1.08 -3.56 7.64
CA GLU A 58 2.26 -2.99 8.29
C GLU A 58 1.95 -1.62 8.89
N ALA A 59 2.42 -1.36 10.12
CA ALA A 59 2.14 -0.11 10.82
C ALA A 59 2.76 1.12 10.14
N ASP A 60 3.83 0.93 9.37
CA ASP A 60 4.53 1.95 8.61
C ASP A 60 4.26 1.85 7.10
N LEU A 61 3.17 1.17 6.68
CA LEU A 61 2.81 1.08 5.28
C LEU A 61 2.55 2.47 4.69
N GLN A 62 3.30 2.79 3.65
CA GLN A 62 3.16 4.02 2.88
C GLN A 62 2.50 3.67 1.55
N ALA A 63 1.24 4.05 1.40
CA ALA A 63 0.48 3.86 0.17
C ALA A 63 0.46 5.14 -0.66
N GLU A 64 0.78 5.01 -1.94
CA GLU A 64 0.58 6.07 -2.91
C GLU A 64 -0.93 6.35 -3.10
N PRO A 65 -1.32 7.53 -3.60
CA PRO A 65 -2.68 7.75 -4.05
C PRO A 65 -3.10 6.77 -5.15
N LEU A 66 -4.38 6.42 -5.21
CA LEU A 66 -4.94 5.71 -6.35
C LEU A 66 -4.66 6.49 -7.65
N SER A 67 -4.27 5.77 -8.69
CA SER A 67 -4.00 6.34 -10.01
C SER A 67 -4.59 5.47 -11.11
N GLY A 68 -4.99 6.06 -12.23
CA GLY A 68 -5.54 5.35 -13.38
C GLY A 68 -6.76 6.02 -14.01
N PRO A 69 -7.25 5.51 -15.14
CA PRO A 69 -8.31 6.15 -15.93
C PRO A 69 -9.68 6.21 -15.23
N GLY A 70 -9.92 5.34 -14.25
CA GLY A 70 -11.13 5.31 -13.44
C GLY A 70 -11.07 6.19 -12.19
N VAL A 71 -9.94 6.86 -11.91
CA VAL A 71 -9.80 7.79 -10.79
C VAL A 71 -10.28 9.17 -11.23
N ASP A 72 -11.17 9.78 -10.44
CA ASP A 72 -11.61 11.15 -10.66
C ASP A 72 -10.47 12.13 -10.30
N PRO A 73 -9.95 12.92 -11.27
CA PRO A 73 -8.82 13.82 -11.02
C PRO A 73 -9.15 14.96 -10.04
N ALA A 74 -10.43 15.27 -9.81
CA ALA A 74 -10.82 16.32 -8.87
C ALA A 74 -10.80 15.85 -7.41
N THR A 75 -11.13 14.57 -7.18
CA THR A 75 -11.33 14.02 -5.83
C THR A 75 -10.27 12.98 -5.45
N GLY A 76 -9.55 12.41 -6.42
CA GLY A 76 -8.67 11.27 -6.22
C GLY A 76 -9.43 9.97 -5.93
N ALA A 77 -10.76 9.98 -5.98
CA ALA A 77 -11.59 8.81 -5.68
C ALA A 77 -11.79 7.94 -6.92
N LEU A 78 -11.90 6.64 -6.72
CA LEU A 78 -12.31 5.70 -7.75
C LEU A 78 -13.78 5.97 -8.14
N ARG A 79 -14.06 6.07 -9.43
CA ARG A 79 -15.43 6.16 -9.94
C ARG A 79 -16.17 4.85 -9.68
N PRO A 80 -17.48 4.90 -9.40
CA PRO A 80 -18.27 3.68 -9.23
C PRO A 80 -18.26 2.84 -10.49
N ALA A 81 -18.40 1.52 -10.32
CA ALA A 81 -18.63 0.60 -11.42
C ALA A 81 -19.87 1.02 -12.23
N PRO A 82 -19.91 0.75 -13.55
CA PRO A 82 -21.12 0.91 -14.34
C PRO A 82 -22.33 0.24 -13.69
N GLU A 83 -23.51 0.83 -13.88
CA GLU A 83 -24.74 0.29 -13.30
C GLU A 83 -24.97 -1.17 -13.75
N GLY A 84 -25.20 -2.05 -12.79
CA GLY A 84 -25.40 -3.48 -13.04
C GLY A 84 -24.11 -4.28 -13.28
N SER A 85 -22.92 -3.71 -13.05
CA SER A 85 -21.65 -4.43 -13.11
C SER A 85 -20.84 -4.35 -11.81
N SER A 86 -19.73 -5.09 -11.78
CA SER A 86 -18.72 -5.08 -10.71
C SER A 86 -17.34 -4.94 -11.32
N TYR A 87 -16.39 -4.42 -10.54
CA TYR A 87 -14.97 -4.51 -10.87
C TYR A 87 -14.38 -5.81 -10.36
N THR A 88 -13.28 -6.24 -10.98
CA THR A 88 -12.39 -7.24 -10.43
C THR A 88 -11.22 -6.54 -9.75
N ILE A 89 -10.97 -6.87 -8.50
CA ILE A 89 -9.87 -6.32 -7.71
C ILE A 89 -8.83 -7.41 -7.55
N SER A 90 -7.56 -7.08 -7.77
CA SER A 90 -6.44 -7.94 -7.39
C SER A 90 -5.56 -7.25 -6.38
N SER A 91 -5.05 -8.01 -5.41
CA SER A 91 -4.12 -7.51 -4.41
C SER A 91 -2.95 -8.48 -4.26
N THR A 92 -1.74 -7.93 -4.18
CA THR A 92 -0.50 -8.68 -4.01
C THR A 92 0.28 -8.18 -2.82
N TYR A 93 1.10 -9.06 -2.27
CA TYR A 93 2.08 -8.80 -1.24
C TYR A 93 3.36 -9.59 -1.55
N GLY A 94 4.52 -8.97 -1.38
CA GLY A 94 5.79 -9.68 -1.47
C GLY A 94 6.93 -8.94 -0.78
N ILE A 95 7.92 -9.69 -0.32
CA ILE A 95 9.20 -9.17 0.15
C ILE A 95 10.28 -9.71 -0.79
N PRO A 96 11.13 -8.86 -1.40
CA PRO A 96 12.29 -9.34 -2.14
C PRO A 96 13.24 -10.15 -1.25
N ARG A 97 13.92 -11.14 -1.80
CA ARG A 97 15.05 -11.78 -1.11
C ARG A 97 16.21 -10.78 -1.00
N PRO A 98 17.07 -10.90 0.03
CA PRO A 98 18.22 -10.02 0.17
C PRO A 98 19.27 -10.24 -0.92
N GLY A 99 20.01 -9.19 -1.26
CA GLY A 99 21.17 -9.22 -2.15
C GLY A 99 21.06 -8.25 -3.32
N ASP A 100 22.16 -7.58 -3.66
CA ASP A 100 22.17 -6.50 -4.66
C ASP A 100 21.73 -6.98 -6.05
N ALA A 101 22.19 -8.16 -6.48
CA ALA A 101 21.78 -8.75 -7.75
C ALA A 101 20.28 -9.10 -7.79
N VAL A 102 19.73 -9.58 -6.66
CA VAL A 102 18.29 -9.85 -6.52
C VAL A 102 17.52 -8.54 -6.62
N MET A 103 17.93 -7.50 -5.88
CA MET A 103 17.25 -6.21 -5.88
C MET A 103 17.29 -5.54 -7.26
N GLN A 104 18.42 -5.61 -7.96
CA GLN A 104 18.52 -5.09 -9.32
C GLN A 104 17.54 -5.79 -10.27
N ARG A 105 17.48 -7.13 -10.22
CA ARG A 105 16.56 -7.91 -11.06
C ARG A 105 15.10 -7.70 -10.67
N TYR A 106 14.80 -7.59 -9.37
CA TYR A 106 13.48 -7.28 -8.84
C TYR A 106 12.99 -5.91 -9.35
N VAL A 107 13.81 -4.86 -9.23
CA VAL A 107 13.47 -3.51 -9.74
C VAL A 107 13.25 -3.52 -11.25
N GLN A 108 14.07 -4.25 -12.01
CA GLN A 108 13.90 -4.39 -13.45
C GLN A 108 12.54 -5.02 -13.81
N MET A 109 12.20 -6.16 -13.19
CA MET A 109 10.93 -6.85 -13.45
C MET A 109 9.73 -6.03 -12.99
N PHE A 110 9.80 -5.43 -11.80
CA PHE A 110 8.74 -4.58 -11.29
C PHE A 110 8.53 -3.34 -12.18
N GLY A 111 9.61 -2.76 -12.71
CA GLY A 111 9.55 -1.68 -13.70
C GLY A 111 8.87 -2.11 -15.01
N ALA A 112 9.21 -3.29 -15.53
CA ALA A 112 8.58 -3.83 -16.73
C ALA A 112 7.08 -4.12 -16.53
N ILE A 113 6.71 -4.68 -15.38
CA ILE A 113 5.32 -4.88 -14.97
C ILE A 113 4.55 -3.55 -14.92
N GLN A 114 5.10 -2.53 -14.27
CA GLN A 114 4.46 -1.21 -14.19
C GLN A 114 4.29 -0.57 -15.58
N ALA A 115 5.29 -0.68 -16.45
CA ALA A 115 5.19 -0.19 -17.82
C ALA A 115 4.08 -0.89 -18.61
N GLN A 116 3.92 -2.21 -18.44
CA GLN A 116 2.81 -2.97 -19.02
C GLN A 116 1.47 -2.50 -18.45
N LEU A 117 1.33 -2.41 -17.12
CA LEU A 117 0.11 -1.96 -16.44
C LEU A 117 -0.36 -0.59 -16.94
N ALA A 118 0.56 0.37 -17.12
CA ALA A 118 0.24 1.72 -17.57
C ALA A 118 -0.46 1.78 -18.95
N SER A 119 -0.31 0.74 -19.77
CA SER A 119 -0.94 0.63 -21.09
C SER A 119 -1.98 -0.48 -21.19
N GLN A 120 -2.23 -1.19 -20.10
CA GLN A 120 -3.06 -2.37 -20.10
C GLN A 120 -4.54 -2.00 -20.27
N ARG A 121 -5.17 -2.56 -21.30
CA ARG A 121 -6.61 -2.41 -21.52
C ARG A 121 -7.38 -3.01 -20.35
N GLY A 122 -8.39 -2.27 -19.89
CA GLY A 122 -9.28 -2.67 -18.80
C GLY A 122 -8.72 -2.47 -17.39
N LEU A 123 -7.50 -1.94 -17.24
CA LEU A 123 -7.05 -1.40 -15.95
C LEU A 123 -7.83 -0.11 -15.66
N VAL A 124 -8.53 -0.08 -14.54
CA VAL A 124 -9.35 1.06 -14.09
C VAL A 124 -8.54 1.93 -13.13
N ALA A 125 -7.87 1.32 -12.16
CA ALA A 125 -7.02 2.02 -11.21
C ALA A 125 -5.97 1.09 -10.61
N MET A 126 -4.93 1.66 -10.03
CA MET A 126 -3.94 0.95 -9.23
C MET A 126 -3.44 1.79 -8.06
N GLN A 127 -3.00 1.11 -7.02
CA GLN A 127 -2.34 1.67 -5.86
C GLN A 127 -1.11 0.81 -5.54
N LEU A 128 0.02 1.47 -5.31
CA LEU A 128 1.24 0.83 -4.82
C LEU A 128 1.46 1.25 -3.37
N ALA A 129 1.96 0.32 -2.56
CA ALA A 129 2.35 0.62 -1.20
C ALA A 129 3.62 -0.14 -0.81
N GLN A 130 4.39 0.43 0.12
CA GLN A 130 5.62 -0.16 0.62
C GLN A 130 5.73 0.02 2.13
N SER A 131 6.32 -0.97 2.82
CA SER A 131 6.68 -0.85 4.23
C SER A 131 8.20 -0.88 4.37
N PRO A 132 8.83 0.22 4.82
CA PRO A 132 10.27 0.25 5.10
C PRO A 132 10.71 -0.79 6.14
N SER A 133 9.91 -1.00 7.19
CA SER A 133 10.25 -1.93 8.28
C SER A 133 10.24 -3.39 7.84
N CYS A 134 9.30 -3.78 6.97
CA CYS A 134 9.20 -5.13 6.43
C CYS A 134 9.96 -5.33 5.11
N GLY A 135 10.38 -4.25 4.44
CA GLY A 135 10.89 -4.30 3.07
C GLY A 135 9.86 -4.86 2.08
N SER A 136 8.57 -4.79 2.42
CA SER A 136 7.49 -5.37 1.62
C SER A 136 6.96 -4.37 0.59
N GLY A 137 6.45 -4.90 -0.51
CA GLY A 137 5.63 -4.19 -1.48
C GLY A 137 4.23 -4.77 -1.54
N ARG A 138 3.23 -3.90 -1.76
CA ARG A 138 1.85 -4.26 -2.01
C ARG A 138 1.34 -3.57 -3.27
N THR A 139 0.47 -4.26 -3.98
CA THR A 139 -0.31 -3.69 -5.08
C THR A 139 -1.78 -3.91 -4.81
N LEU A 140 -2.59 -2.91 -5.16
CA LEU A 140 -4.03 -3.04 -5.41
C LEU A 140 -4.26 -2.65 -6.86
N ALA A 141 -4.91 -3.49 -7.65
CA ALA A 141 -5.31 -3.15 -9.01
C ALA A 141 -6.80 -3.39 -9.19
N VAL A 142 -7.47 -2.44 -9.83
CA VAL A 142 -8.90 -2.44 -10.13
C VAL A 142 -9.04 -2.63 -11.63
N TRP A 143 -9.81 -3.64 -12.02
CA TRP A 143 -10.02 -4.07 -13.38
C TRP A 143 -11.49 -3.97 -13.75
N GLU A 144 -11.77 -3.66 -15.02
CA GLU A 144 -13.13 -3.63 -15.53
C GLU A 144 -13.80 -5.01 -15.52
N SER A 145 -12.99 -6.08 -15.56
CA SER A 145 -13.44 -7.46 -15.53
C SER A 145 -12.31 -8.42 -15.16
N THR A 146 -12.70 -9.65 -14.81
CA THR A 146 -11.76 -10.75 -14.56
C THR A 146 -10.99 -11.13 -15.84
N GLU A 147 -11.61 -11.00 -17.00
CA GLU A 147 -10.95 -11.21 -18.30
C GLU A 147 -9.81 -10.20 -18.51
N ALA A 148 -10.06 -8.90 -18.29
CA ALA A 148 -9.04 -7.87 -18.42
C ALA A 148 -7.86 -8.07 -17.45
N MET A 149 -8.13 -8.53 -16.22
CA MET A 149 -7.09 -8.92 -15.27
C MET A 149 -6.25 -10.08 -15.83
N TYR A 150 -6.87 -11.13 -16.37
CA TYR A 150 -6.13 -12.28 -16.91
C TYR A 150 -5.36 -11.95 -18.19
N ASP A 151 -5.85 -11.04 -19.04
CA ASP A 151 -5.09 -10.49 -20.17
C ASP A 151 -3.75 -9.92 -19.71
N PHE A 152 -3.72 -9.23 -18.55
CA PHE A 152 -2.50 -8.74 -17.95
C PHE A 152 -1.63 -9.85 -17.33
N VAL A 153 -2.24 -10.77 -16.56
CA VAL A 153 -1.52 -11.88 -15.92
C VAL A 153 -0.77 -12.72 -16.96
N MET A 154 -1.36 -12.88 -18.14
CA MET A 154 -0.78 -13.61 -19.28
C MET A 154 0.13 -12.76 -20.16
N SER A 155 0.37 -11.49 -19.82
CA SER A 155 1.29 -10.64 -20.57
C SER A 155 2.74 -11.11 -20.43
N PRO A 156 3.61 -10.86 -21.42
CA PRO A 156 5.01 -11.30 -21.37
C PRO A 156 5.77 -10.83 -20.11
N ALA A 157 5.58 -9.57 -19.71
CA ALA A 157 6.26 -9.00 -18.54
C ALA A 157 5.84 -9.69 -17.23
N HIS A 158 4.54 -9.97 -17.08
CA HIS A 158 4.04 -10.65 -15.88
C HIS A 158 4.46 -12.13 -15.85
N LEU A 159 4.40 -12.82 -16.99
CA LEU A 159 4.87 -14.21 -17.11
C LEU A 159 6.37 -14.35 -16.81
N GLU A 160 7.19 -13.40 -17.28
CA GLU A 160 8.62 -13.37 -16.96
C GLU A 160 8.86 -13.21 -15.45
N ALA A 161 8.11 -12.31 -14.80
CA ALA A 161 8.20 -12.12 -13.35
C ALA A 161 7.72 -13.35 -12.56
N MET A 162 6.63 -13.99 -12.99
CA MET A 162 6.14 -15.24 -12.39
C MET A 162 7.19 -16.35 -12.43
N ASN A 163 7.89 -16.51 -13.56
CA ASN A 163 8.95 -17.50 -13.71
C ASN A 163 10.16 -17.24 -12.80
N ALA A 164 10.32 -16.01 -12.31
CA ALA A 164 11.41 -15.62 -11.42
C ALA A 164 10.98 -15.44 -9.96
N ALA A 165 9.69 -15.62 -9.64
CA ALA A 165 9.14 -15.29 -8.34
C ALA A 165 9.85 -16.04 -7.19
N ASP A 166 10.09 -17.35 -7.34
CA ASP A 166 10.75 -18.16 -6.29
C ASP A 166 12.20 -17.72 -6.02
N GLU A 167 12.88 -17.21 -7.04
CA GLU A 167 14.25 -16.69 -6.93
C GLU A 167 14.29 -15.29 -6.30
N LEU A 168 13.29 -14.45 -6.60
CA LEU A 168 13.32 -13.03 -6.25
C LEU A 168 12.54 -12.68 -4.99
N LEU A 169 11.54 -13.48 -4.62
CA LEU A 169 10.63 -13.19 -3.51
C LEU A 169 10.79 -14.21 -2.38
N GLN A 170 10.52 -13.74 -1.17
CA GLN A 170 10.41 -14.62 -0.02
C GLN A 170 9.19 -15.56 -0.15
N PRO A 171 9.20 -16.74 0.50
CA PRO A 171 8.12 -17.73 0.39
C PRO A 171 6.73 -17.27 0.86
N ASN A 172 6.64 -16.13 1.54
CA ASN A 172 5.39 -15.52 1.99
C ASN A 172 4.76 -14.59 0.93
N TYR A 173 5.20 -14.64 -0.33
CA TYR A 173 4.50 -13.97 -1.44
C TYR A 173 3.04 -14.44 -1.50
N ALA A 174 2.12 -13.48 -1.62
CA ALA A 174 0.70 -13.76 -1.63
C ALA A 174 -0.02 -12.91 -2.67
N VAL A 175 -1.06 -13.50 -3.25
CA VAL A 175 -1.97 -12.84 -4.20
C VAL A 175 -3.40 -13.28 -3.92
N THR A 176 -4.35 -12.36 -4.10
CA THR A 176 -5.77 -12.66 -4.08
C THR A 176 -6.50 -11.79 -5.10
N HIS A 177 -7.69 -12.20 -5.51
CA HIS A 177 -8.59 -11.36 -6.30
C HIS A 177 -10.04 -11.61 -5.91
N TRP A 178 -10.90 -10.63 -6.15
CA TRP A 178 -12.34 -10.71 -5.89
C TRP A 178 -13.12 -9.76 -6.79
N GLU A 179 -14.42 -10.00 -6.93
CA GLU A 179 -15.32 -9.10 -7.64
C GLU A 179 -16.15 -8.30 -6.65
N THR A 180 -16.30 -7.00 -6.88
CA THR A 180 -17.16 -6.15 -6.06
C THR A 180 -17.62 -4.90 -6.81
N ALA A 181 -18.80 -4.40 -6.45
CA ALA A 181 -19.30 -3.08 -6.86
C ALA A 181 -19.18 -2.05 -5.72
N ARG A 182 -18.71 -2.47 -4.55
CA ARG A 182 -18.69 -1.68 -3.32
C ARG A 182 -17.33 -1.00 -3.15
N ALA A 183 -17.30 0.33 -3.12
CA ALA A 183 -16.04 1.09 -3.04
C ALA A 183 -15.24 0.81 -1.75
N ASP A 184 -15.89 0.50 -0.64
CA ASP A 184 -15.24 0.17 0.64
C ASP A 184 -14.54 -1.21 0.61
N GLU A 185 -14.85 -2.04 -0.37
CA GLU A 185 -14.17 -3.32 -0.63
C GLU A 185 -13.07 -3.19 -1.68
N MET A 186 -12.73 -1.99 -2.14
CA MET A 186 -11.68 -1.73 -3.14
C MET A 186 -10.47 -1.07 -2.48
N THR A 187 -9.93 -1.72 -1.45
CA THR A 187 -8.89 -1.17 -0.57
C THR A 187 -7.76 -2.17 -0.31
N LEU A 188 -6.58 -1.67 0.09
CA LEU A 188 -5.46 -2.52 0.51
C LEU A 188 -5.81 -3.33 1.77
N GLU A 189 -6.55 -2.74 2.70
CA GLU A 189 -7.01 -3.38 3.93
C GLU A 189 -7.90 -4.61 3.65
N GLU A 190 -8.80 -4.48 2.67
CA GLU A 190 -9.63 -5.61 2.23
C GLU A 190 -8.77 -6.70 1.56
N GLY A 191 -7.75 -6.31 0.78
CA GLY A 191 -6.75 -7.23 0.23
C GLY A 191 -6.02 -8.02 1.31
N VAL A 192 -5.55 -7.34 2.36
CA VAL A 192 -4.91 -7.96 3.54
C VAL A 192 -5.83 -8.97 4.20
N ARG A 193 -7.09 -8.60 4.46
CA ARG A 193 -8.08 -9.47 5.10
C ARG A 193 -8.33 -10.74 4.27
N ARG A 194 -8.38 -10.62 2.95
CA ARG A 194 -8.58 -11.75 2.04
C ARG A 194 -7.35 -12.65 1.97
N ILE A 195 -6.14 -12.09 1.88
CA ILE A 195 -4.90 -12.87 1.94
C ILE A 195 -4.84 -13.68 3.24
N LYS A 196 -5.10 -13.04 4.38
CA LYS A 196 -5.15 -13.72 5.69
C LYS A 196 -6.12 -14.90 5.70
N THR A 197 -7.30 -14.72 5.10
CA THR A 197 -8.33 -15.78 5.03
C THR A 197 -7.85 -16.95 4.16
N SER A 198 -7.25 -16.66 3.01
CA SER A 198 -6.69 -17.69 2.11
C SER A 198 -5.54 -18.47 2.75
N GLU A 199 -4.63 -17.79 3.45
CA GLU A 199 -3.52 -18.42 4.19
C GLU A 199 -4.02 -19.34 5.29
N ALA A 200 -5.08 -18.96 6.01
CA ALA A 200 -5.69 -19.79 7.03
C ALA A 200 -6.35 -21.05 6.46
N ALA A 201 -6.93 -20.97 5.25
CA ALA A 201 -7.57 -22.10 4.57
C ALA A 201 -6.57 -23.10 3.97
N ALA A 202 -5.31 -22.70 3.76
CA ALA A 202 -4.27 -23.54 3.20
C ALA A 202 -3.52 -24.42 4.25
N ARG A 203 -3.85 -24.28 5.54
CA ARG A 203 -3.26 -25.02 6.67
C ARG A 203 -4.19 -26.12 7.15
#